data_AF-A0A5J4X3U3-F1
#
_entry.id   AF-A0A5J4X3U3-F1
#
_cell.length_a   1.000
_cell.length_b   1.000
_cell.length_c   1.000
_cell.angle_alpha   90.00
_cell.angle_beta   90.00
_cell.angle_gamma   90.00
#
_symmetry.space_group_name_H-M   'P 1'
#
loop_
_entity.id
_entity.type
_entity.pdbx_description
1 polymer ?
#
loop_
_entity_poly.entity_id
_entity_poly.type
_entity_poly.pdbx_seq_one_letter_code
_entity_poly.pdbx_strand_id
1 'polypeptide(L)'
;MFKTHEEEMDELHQKYMNKPFHQVADNNIIILCDAADDAKFNIVKNKALERFDNNTKTLSFQVNNNIDPREKPTIPYYRNLANLDQLDTFLDQIYRQQQRSAFKIRADFGKIIETAEYDGNEQKISYKYVLPVDANPERRVPLIIKSQENIVEYKHYMRDVITNMQERTQEDTHQKIVAIFSVMI
;
A
#
# COMPACT_ATOMS: atom_id res chain seq x y z
N MET A 1 20.87 -18.29 7.89
CA MET A 1 20.56 -17.32 8.97
C MET A 1 19.32 -16.58 8.53
N PHE A 2 18.27 -16.54 9.36
CA PHE A 2 17.08 -15.75 9.06
C PHE A 2 17.40 -14.28 9.38
N LYS A 3 17.08 -13.36 8.47
CA LYS A 3 17.29 -11.93 8.68
C LYS A 3 16.34 -11.40 9.73
N THR A 4 16.78 -10.41 10.49
CA THR A 4 15.88 -9.67 11.36
C THR A 4 15.03 -8.70 10.54
N HIS A 5 13.93 -8.27 11.15
CA HIS A 5 13.02 -7.29 10.58
C HIS A 5 13.68 -5.93 10.31
N GLU A 6 14.58 -5.51 11.20
CA GLU A 6 15.37 -4.28 11.03
C GLU A 6 16.34 -4.42 9.86
N GLU A 7 17.00 -5.57 9.72
CA GLU A 7 17.89 -5.86 8.58
C GLU A 7 17.15 -5.81 7.23
N GLU A 8 15.94 -6.36 7.13
CA GLU A 8 15.14 -6.31 5.89
C GLU A 8 14.74 -4.87 5.52
N MET A 9 14.41 -4.05 6.51
CA MET A 9 14.08 -2.64 6.30
C MET A 9 15.30 -1.84 5.88
N ASP A 10 16.44 -2.05 6.55
CA ASP A 10 17.69 -1.35 6.25
C ASP A 10 18.19 -1.69 4.84
N GLU A 11 18.13 -2.96 4.44
CA GLU A 11 18.49 -3.36 3.08
C GLU A 11 17.56 -2.74 2.03
N LEU A 12 16.26 -2.71 2.30
CA LEU A 12 15.29 -2.06 1.42
C LEU A 12 15.57 -0.56 1.33
N HIS A 13 15.80 0.09 2.47
CA HIS A 13 16.11 1.51 2.55
C HIS A 13 17.39 1.84 1.80
N GLN A 14 18.48 1.09 2.02
CA GLN A 14 19.73 1.28 1.27
C GLN A 14 19.55 1.14 -0.25
N LYS A 15 18.68 0.23 -0.70
CA LYS A 15 18.40 0.04 -2.13
C LYS A 15 17.65 1.23 -2.75
N TYR A 16 16.79 1.92 -1.98
CA TYR A 16 15.86 2.91 -2.51
C TYR A 16 16.08 4.35 -2.03
N MET A 17 16.94 4.58 -1.03
CA MET A 17 17.17 5.91 -0.42
C MET A 17 17.55 7.03 -1.41
N ASN A 18 18.18 6.67 -2.53
CA ASN A 18 18.59 7.61 -3.58
C ASN A 18 17.79 7.45 -4.89
N LYS A 19 16.78 6.58 -4.92
CA LYS A 19 15.97 6.36 -6.13
C LYS A 19 14.79 7.35 -6.15
N PRO A 20 14.64 8.15 -7.21
CA PRO A 20 13.51 9.05 -7.30
C PRO A 20 12.22 8.26 -7.52
N PHE A 21 11.22 8.48 -6.66
CA PHE A 21 9.86 8.03 -6.92
C PHE A 21 9.24 8.92 -8.00
N HIS A 22 8.84 8.33 -9.11
CA HIS A 22 8.14 9.05 -10.18
C HIS A 22 6.65 9.09 -9.85
N GLN A 23 6.20 10.21 -9.29
CA GLN A 23 4.78 10.42 -9.06
C GLN A 23 4.12 11.00 -10.33
N VAL A 24 3.20 10.24 -10.93
CA VAL A 24 2.30 10.80 -11.95
C VAL A 24 1.14 11.49 -11.23
N ALA A 25 0.70 12.64 -11.76
CA ALA A 25 -0.37 13.43 -11.16
C ALA A 25 -1.73 12.72 -11.29
N ASP A 26 -2.29 12.26 -10.18
CA ASP A 26 -3.72 11.96 -10.00
C ASP A 26 -4.15 12.52 -8.64
N ASN A 27 -5.36 13.06 -8.57
CA ASN A 27 -5.85 13.74 -7.36
C ASN A 27 -6.30 12.76 -6.26
N ASN A 28 -6.46 11.48 -6.58
CA ASN A 28 -7.15 10.51 -5.73
C ASN A 28 -6.37 9.22 -5.48
N ILE A 29 -5.38 8.89 -6.31
CA ILE A 29 -4.58 7.66 -6.21
C ILE A 29 -3.09 7.93 -6.49
N ILE A 30 -2.21 7.07 -5.99
CA ILE A 30 -0.79 7.05 -6.37
C ILE A 30 -0.63 6.15 -7.60
N ILE A 31 -0.24 6.74 -8.73
CA ILE A 31 0.09 5.99 -9.96
C ILE A 31 1.52 5.48 -9.89
N LEU A 32 1.72 4.20 -10.19
CA LEU A 32 3.04 3.58 -10.22
C LEU A 32 3.60 3.49 -11.64
N CYS A 33 2.75 3.26 -12.64
CA CYS A 33 3.08 3.30 -14.06
C CYS A 33 1.83 3.56 -14.91
N ASP A 34 2.04 3.86 -16.20
CA ASP A 34 0.94 4.12 -17.13
C ASP A 34 0.08 2.86 -17.35
N ALA A 35 -1.23 3.08 -17.40
CA ALA A 35 -2.21 2.05 -17.74
C ALA A 35 -2.26 1.83 -19.26
N ALA A 36 -2.38 0.59 -19.69
CA ALA A 36 -2.51 0.26 -21.13
C ALA A 36 -3.89 0.64 -21.71
N ASP A 37 -4.94 0.72 -20.89
CA ASP A 37 -6.30 1.10 -21.27
C ASP A 37 -6.94 1.95 -20.17
N ASP A 38 -6.84 3.28 -20.34
CA ASP A 38 -7.31 4.29 -19.39
C ASP A 38 -8.81 4.18 -19.09
N ALA A 39 -9.63 3.80 -20.07
CA ALA A 39 -11.07 3.71 -19.89
C ALA A 39 -11.43 2.57 -18.92
N LYS A 40 -10.86 1.39 -19.13
CA LYS A 40 -11.05 0.25 -18.20
C LYS A 40 -10.41 0.50 -16.85
N PHE A 41 -9.24 1.10 -16.83
CA PHE A 41 -8.56 1.50 -15.59
C PHE A 41 -9.44 2.42 -14.75
N ASN A 42 -10.00 3.48 -15.33
CA ASN A 42 -10.83 4.44 -14.62
C ASN A 42 -12.13 3.82 -14.07
N ILE A 43 -12.73 2.86 -14.78
CA ILE A 43 -13.89 2.10 -14.26
C ILE A 43 -13.51 1.34 -12.98
N VAL A 44 -12.36 0.67 -12.96
CA VAL A 44 -11.90 -0.10 -11.79
C VAL A 44 -11.45 0.84 -10.67
N LYS A 45 -10.79 1.94 -10.99
CA LYS A 45 -10.40 3.01 -10.05
C LYS A 45 -11.60 3.54 -9.28
N ASN A 46 -12.67 3.94 -9.98
CA ASN A 46 -13.86 4.49 -9.34
C ASN A 46 -14.53 3.46 -8.43
N LYS A 47 -14.67 2.21 -8.89
CA LYS A 47 -15.18 1.11 -8.06
C LYS A 47 -14.34 0.84 -6.81
N ALA A 48 -13.02 1.01 -6.88
CA ALA A 48 -12.13 0.85 -5.74
C ALA A 48 -12.30 1.99 -4.73
N LEU A 49 -12.37 3.24 -5.20
CA LEU A 49 -12.53 4.43 -4.37
C LEU A 49 -13.89 4.47 -3.67
N GLU A 50 -14.96 3.98 -4.31
CA GLU A 50 -16.31 3.84 -3.74
C GLU A 50 -16.37 2.88 -2.53
N ARG A 51 -15.35 2.04 -2.32
CA ARG A 51 -15.32 1.13 -1.16
C ARG A 51 -15.12 1.85 0.16
N PHE A 52 -14.52 3.04 0.13
CA PHE A 52 -14.32 3.84 1.32
C PHE A 52 -15.52 4.76 1.58
N ASP A 53 -16.13 4.58 2.74
CA ASP A 53 -17.16 5.49 3.20
C ASP A 53 -16.51 6.69 3.91
N ASN A 54 -16.57 7.86 3.27
CA ASN A 54 -16.03 9.10 3.80
C ASN A 54 -16.74 9.61 5.06
N ASN A 55 -17.99 9.23 5.29
CA ASN A 55 -18.79 9.65 6.45
C ASN A 55 -18.42 8.83 7.69
N THR A 56 -18.33 7.51 7.53
CA THR A 56 -18.02 6.60 8.63
C THR A 56 -16.51 6.35 8.81
N LYS A 57 -15.69 6.76 7.83
CA LYS A 57 -14.25 6.45 7.75
C LYS A 57 -13.99 4.94 7.78
N THR A 58 -14.92 4.16 7.24
CA THR A 58 -14.81 2.70 7.19
C THR A 58 -14.63 2.22 5.76
N LEU A 59 -13.96 1.08 5.61
CA LEU A 59 -13.90 0.36 4.36
C LEU A 59 -15.02 -0.69 4.35
N SER A 60 -15.82 -0.71 3.29
CA SER A 60 -16.84 -1.74 3.09
C SER A 60 -16.21 -3.04 2.57
N PHE A 61 -15.80 -3.91 3.50
CA PHE A 61 -15.32 -5.25 3.16
C PHE A 61 -15.69 -6.29 4.23
N GLN A 62 -15.77 -7.54 3.82
CA GLN A 62 -15.87 -8.66 4.75
C GLN A 62 -14.46 -8.94 5.29
N VAL A 63 -14.24 -8.68 6.58
CA VAL A 63 -12.99 -9.02 7.25
C VAL A 63 -12.80 -10.53 7.14
N ASN A 64 -11.64 -10.95 6.63
CA ASN A 64 -11.29 -12.36 6.55
C ASN A 64 -11.12 -12.88 7.99
N ASN A 65 -12.10 -13.62 8.50
CA ASN A 65 -12.12 -14.06 9.90
C ASN A 65 -11.04 -15.10 10.24
N ASN A 66 -10.24 -15.53 9.26
CA ASN A 66 -9.20 -16.55 9.40
C ASN A 66 -7.85 -16.02 9.93
N ILE A 67 -7.73 -14.73 10.22
CA ILE A 67 -6.52 -14.15 10.84
C ILE A 67 -6.51 -14.54 12.32
N ASP A 68 -5.37 -15.01 12.84
CA ASP A 68 -5.21 -15.26 14.29
C ASP A 68 -5.68 -14.01 15.06
N PRO A 69 -6.63 -14.14 16.01
CA PRO A 69 -7.09 -13.01 16.81
C PRO A 69 -5.96 -12.20 17.47
N ARG A 70 -4.79 -12.80 17.71
CA ARG A 70 -3.58 -12.12 18.24
C ARG A 70 -2.87 -11.24 17.21
N GLU A 71 -3.13 -11.47 15.93
CA GLU A 71 -2.56 -10.72 14.81
C GLU A 71 -3.49 -9.66 14.26
N LYS A 72 -4.75 -9.63 14.71
CA LYS A 72 -5.72 -8.60 14.33
C LYS A 72 -5.32 -7.24 14.93
N PRO A 73 -5.35 -6.17 14.14
CA PRO A 73 -5.13 -4.82 14.61
C PRO A 73 -6.21 -4.49 15.63
N THR A 74 -5.77 -3.95 16.76
CA THR A 74 -6.68 -3.53 17.83
C THR A 74 -7.51 -2.33 17.38
N ILE A 75 -6.95 -1.47 16.52
CA ILE A 75 -7.60 -0.29 15.97
C ILE A 75 -7.21 -0.18 14.50
N PRO A 76 -8.13 -0.48 13.57
CA PRO A 76 -7.86 -0.32 12.14
C PRO A 76 -8.08 1.13 11.70
N TYR A 77 -7.14 1.64 10.93
CA TYR A 77 -7.17 2.94 10.28
C TYR A 77 -7.18 2.75 8.77
N TYR A 78 -8.04 3.46 8.05
CA TYR A 78 -8.07 3.42 6.60
C TYR A 78 -8.05 4.82 6.00
N ARG A 79 -7.34 4.97 4.87
CA ARG A 79 -7.33 6.21 4.08
C ARG A 79 -7.10 5.94 2.59
N ASN A 80 -7.84 6.63 1.72
CA ASN A 80 -7.48 6.75 0.31
C ASN A 80 -6.25 7.66 0.16
N LEU A 81 -5.31 7.29 -0.72
CA LEU A 81 -4.02 7.99 -0.87
C LEU A 81 -3.86 8.55 -2.27
N ALA A 82 -3.74 9.87 -2.39
CA ALA A 82 -3.40 10.54 -3.65
C ALA A 82 -1.89 10.72 -3.85
N ASN A 83 -1.11 10.77 -2.76
CA ASN A 83 0.32 11.03 -2.81
C ASN A 83 1.03 10.55 -1.53
N LEU A 84 2.37 10.56 -1.56
CA LEU A 84 3.20 10.15 -0.44
C LEU A 84 3.10 11.10 0.77
N ASP A 85 2.84 12.39 0.57
CA ASP A 85 2.70 13.36 1.67
C ASP A 85 1.42 13.10 2.50
N GLN A 86 0.35 12.63 1.85
CA GLN A 86 -0.86 12.19 2.53
C GLN A 86 -0.63 10.94 3.39
N LEU A 87 0.24 10.02 2.95
CA LEU A 87 0.65 8.85 3.73
C LEU A 87 1.43 9.29 4.98
N ASP A 88 2.41 10.18 4.81
CA ASP A 88 3.18 10.74 5.92
C ASP A 88 2.31 11.46 6.95
N THR A 89 1.43 12.32 6.46
CA THR A 89 0.48 13.06 7.30
C THR A 89 -0.44 12.11 8.04
N PHE A 90 -0.83 10.99 7.41
CA PHE A 90 -1.67 9.99 8.05
C PHE A 90 -0.93 9.26 9.18
N LEU A 91 0.31 8.86 8.93
CA LEU A 91 1.18 8.23 9.93
C LEU A 91 1.42 9.15 11.14
N ASP A 92 1.62 10.45 10.91
CA ASP A 92 1.74 11.44 12.00
C ASP A 92 0.46 11.55 12.83
N GLN A 93 -0.71 11.51 12.17
CA GLN A 93 -1.99 11.57 12.87
C GLN A 93 -2.19 10.33 13.76
N ILE A 94 -1.88 9.14 13.24
CA ILE A 94 -1.96 7.88 14.01
C ILE A 94 -0.98 7.94 15.19
N TYR A 95 0.27 8.35 14.96
CA TYR A 95 1.26 8.49 16.02
C TYR A 95 0.78 9.42 17.15
N ARG A 96 0.27 10.61 16.81
CA ARG A 96 -0.26 11.57 17.80
C ARG A 96 -1.47 11.02 18.56
N GLN A 97 -2.33 10.24 17.92
CA GLN A 97 -3.48 9.61 18.57
C GLN A 97 -3.08 8.49 19.54
N GLN A 98 -2.04 7.74 19.19
CA GLN A 98 -1.59 6.56 19.93
C GLN A 98 -0.42 6.82 20.88
N GLN A 99 0.13 8.04 20.94
CA GLN A 99 1.37 8.41 21.66
C GLN A 99 1.34 8.16 23.19
N ARG A 100 0.21 7.74 23.76
CA ARG A 100 0.07 7.46 25.20
C ARG A 100 0.88 6.24 25.66
N SER A 101 1.20 5.32 24.74
CA SER A 101 1.99 4.12 25.01
C SER A 101 2.69 3.66 23.74
N ALA A 102 3.75 2.85 23.88
CA ALA A 102 4.33 2.16 22.74
C ALA A 102 3.27 1.26 22.09
N PHE A 103 3.21 1.25 20.76
CA PHE A 103 2.24 0.46 20.00
C PHE A 103 2.89 -0.23 18.81
N LYS A 104 2.28 -1.32 18.36
CA LYS A 104 2.71 -2.07 17.17
C LYS A 104 1.93 -1.56 15.96
N ILE A 105 2.64 -1.21 14.89
CA ILE A 105 2.03 -0.75 13.63
C ILE A 105 2.30 -1.76 12.51
N ARG A 106 1.31 -1.96 11.65
CA ARG A 106 1.39 -2.72 10.39
C ARG A 106 0.61 -1.92 9.35
N ALA A 107 0.87 -2.11 8.07
CA ALA A 107 0.10 -1.41 7.05
C ALA A 107 0.00 -2.24 5.78
N ASP A 108 -1.14 -2.28 5.10
CA ASP A 108 -1.27 -2.82 3.74
C ASP A 108 -1.82 -1.77 2.76
N PHE A 109 -1.59 -1.97 1.46
CA PHE A 109 -1.99 -1.04 0.40
C PHE A 109 -3.09 -1.64 -0.46
N GLY A 110 -4.14 -0.85 -0.69
CA GLY A 110 -5.12 -1.10 -1.74
C GLY A 110 -4.50 -0.81 -3.09
N LYS A 111 -4.59 -1.78 -4.00
CA LYS A 111 -3.87 -1.77 -5.28
C LYS A 111 -4.80 -1.99 -6.46
N ILE A 112 -4.46 -1.39 -7.59
CA ILE A 112 -5.03 -1.73 -8.90
C ILE A 112 -3.98 -2.51 -9.67
N ILE A 113 -4.37 -3.69 -10.17
CA ILE A 113 -3.52 -4.62 -10.90
C ILE A 113 -4.01 -4.68 -12.34
N GLU A 114 -3.11 -4.43 -13.29
CA GLU A 114 -3.31 -4.70 -14.72
C GLU A 114 -2.85 -6.12 -15.02
N THR A 115 -3.65 -6.87 -15.78
CA THR A 115 -3.30 -8.20 -16.29
C THR A 115 -3.35 -8.17 -17.81
N ALA A 116 -2.25 -8.56 -18.44
CA ALA A 116 -2.14 -8.76 -19.88
C ALA A 116 -2.18 -10.27 -20.18
N GLU A 117 -3.30 -10.73 -20.72
CA GLU A 117 -3.45 -12.11 -21.22
C GLU A 117 -3.25 -12.13 -22.73
N TYR A 118 -2.64 -13.19 -23.25
CA TYR A 118 -2.42 -13.38 -24.67
C TYR A 118 -3.25 -14.57 -25.16
N ASP A 119 -4.13 -14.33 -26.12
CA ASP A 119 -4.87 -15.36 -26.84
C ASP A 119 -4.37 -15.38 -28.29
N GLY A 120 -3.40 -16.26 -28.58
CA GLY A 120 -2.65 -16.22 -29.82
C GLY A 120 -1.85 -14.91 -29.97
N ASN A 121 -2.20 -14.11 -30.98
CA ASN A 121 -1.58 -12.79 -31.23
C ASN A 121 -2.38 -11.63 -30.62
N GLU A 122 -3.54 -11.88 -30.03
CA GLU A 122 -4.38 -10.85 -29.44
C GLU A 122 -4.03 -10.67 -27.96
N GLN A 123 -3.63 -9.45 -27.59
CA GLN A 123 -3.40 -9.07 -26.20
C GLN A 123 -4.69 -8.52 -25.60
N LYS A 124 -5.15 -9.14 -24.51
CA LYS A 124 -6.32 -8.71 -23.75
C LYS A 124 -5.88 -8.11 -22.43
N ILE A 125 -6.16 -6.82 -22.27
CA ILE A 125 -5.91 -6.07 -21.03
C ILE A 125 -7.16 -6.10 -20.14
N SER A 126 -6.96 -6.46 -18.87
CA SER A 126 -7.97 -6.39 -17.82
C SER A 126 -7.41 -5.76 -16.54
N TYR A 127 -8.30 -5.23 -15.71
CA TYR A 127 -7.95 -4.62 -14.43
C TYR A 127 -8.76 -5.22 -13.30
N LYS A 128 -8.14 -5.34 -12.13
CA LYS A 128 -8.80 -5.65 -10.87
C LYS A 128 -8.25 -4.77 -9.76
N TYR A 129 -9.06 -4.48 -8.75
CA TYR A 129 -8.56 -3.89 -7.52
C TYR A 129 -8.48 -4.96 -6.42
N VAL A 130 -7.51 -4.79 -5.53
CA VAL A 130 -7.34 -5.55 -4.31
C VAL A 130 -7.42 -4.56 -3.16
N LEU A 131 -8.33 -4.79 -2.23
CA LEU A 131 -8.44 -3.96 -1.02
C LEU A 131 -7.23 -4.21 -0.12
N PRO A 132 -6.78 -3.19 0.65
CA PRO A 132 -5.80 -3.45 1.69
C PRO A 132 -6.48 -4.39 2.68
N VAL A 133 -5.95 -5.60 2.80
CA VAL A 133 -6.49 -6.59 3.73
C VAL A 133 -5.60 -6.65 4.94
N ASP A 134 -6.26 -6.92 6.04
CA ASP A 134 -5.66 -7.18 7.32
C ASP A 134 -4.80 -8.44 7.19
N ALA A 135 -3.50 -8.25 6.97
CA ALA A 135 -2.48 -9.28 6.83
C ALA A 135 -2.56 -10.20 5.57
N ASN A 136 -1.62 -9.98 4.64
CA ASN A 136 -0.73 -11.10 4.33
C ASN A 136 0.39 -11.06 5.40
N PRO A 137 0.24 -11.79 6.53
CA PRO A 137 1.12 -11.66 7.69
C PRO A 137 2.58 -11.97 7.34
N GLU A 138 2.82 -12.69 6.24
CA GLU A 138 4.15 -13.05 5.75
C GLU A 138 4.93 -11.90 5.11
N ARG A 139 4.27 -10.80 4.69
CA ARG A 139 4.91 -9.83 3.78
C ARG A 139 5.25 -8.47 4.36
N ARG A 140 4.79 -8.11 5.56
CA ARG A 140 5.06 -6.77 6.10
C ARG A 140 5.44 -6.81 7.57
N VAL A 141 6.68 -6.40 7.79
CA VAL A 141 7.33 -6.27 9.08
C VAL A 141 6.53 -5.32 9.99
N PRO A 142 5.99 -5.79 11.12
CA PRO A 142 5.47 -4.89 12.14
C PRO A 142 6.59 -4.15 12.85
N LEU A 143 6.34 -2.88 13.20
CA LEU A 143 7.27 -2.08 13.99
C LEU A 143 6.65 -1.63 15.30
N ILE A 144 7.51 -1.52 16.32
CA ILE A 144 7.12 -0.95 17.61
C ILE A 144 7.43 0.55 17.57
N ILE A 145 6.40 1.36 17.63
CA ILE A 145 6.49 2.81 17.66
C ILE A 145 6.49 3.25 19.12
N LYS A 146 7.64 3.73 19.60
CA LYS A 146 7.84 4.26 20.96
C LYS A 146 8.33 5.72 20.96
N SER A 147 8.70 6.25 19.81
CA SER A 147 9.33 7.57 19.67
C SER A 147 9.01 8.21 18.31
N GLN A 148 9.35 9.50 18.18
CA GLN A 148 9.25 10.23 16.92
C GLN A 148 10.22 9.68 15.86
N GLU A 149 11.38 9.17 16.28
CA GLU A 149 12.36 8.54 15.38
C GLU A 149 11.76 7.30 14.72
N ASN A 150 11.09 6.43 15.49
CA ASN A 150 10.52 5.20 14.94
C ASN A 150 9.38 5.44 13.93
N ILE A 151 8.59 6.51 14.10
CA ILE A 151 7.58 6.85 13.09
C ILE A 151 8.22 7.42 11.82
N VAL A 152 9.35 8.14 11.93
CA VAL A 152 10.10 8.63 10.77
C VAL A 152 10.74 7.46 10.01
N GLU A 153 11.37 6.52 10.70
CA GLU A 153 11.88 5.26 10.10
C GLU A 153 10.76 4.52 9.36
N TYR A 154 9.58 4.42 9.98
CA TYR A 154 8.46 3.74 9.35
C TYR A 154 7.96 4.45 8.09
N LYS A 155 7.97 5.79 8.05
CA LYS A 155 7.64 6.55 6.84
C LYS A 155 8.62 6.27 5.71
N HIS A 156 9.93 6.23 5.99
CA HIS A 156 10.94 5.89 5.00
C HIS A 156 10.70 4.49 4.44
N TYR A 157 10.54 3.51 5.32
CA TYR A 157 10.23 2.13 4.91
C TYR A 157 8.98 2.05 4.01
N MET A 158 7.90 2.76 4.37
CA MET A 158 6.68 2.76 3.57
C MET A 158 6.88 3.38 2.18
N ARG A 159 7.72 4.42 2.06
CA ARG A 159 8.13 4.97 0.76
C ARG A 159 8.98 4.00 -0.05
N ASP A 160 9.91 3.30 0.60
CA ASP A 160 10.77 2.31 -0.06
C ASP A 160 9.95 1.13 -0.59
N VAL A 161 8.94 0.70 0.17
CA VAL A 161 7.97 -0.31 -0.27
C VAL A 161 7.21 0.15 -1.52
N ILE A 162 6.75 1.40 -1.57
CA ILE A 162 6.04 1.94 -2.75
C ILE A 162 7.00 2.05 -3.95
N THR A 163 8.24 2.49 -3.72
CA THR A 163 9.27 2.60 -4.75
C THR A 163 9.65 1.23 -5.32
N ASN A 164 9.74 0.20 -4.46
CA ASN A 164 9.91 -1.18 -4.88
C ASN A 164 8.75 -1.65 -5.76
N MET A 165 7.50 -1.34 -5.39
CA MET A 165 6.34 -1.69 -6.22
C MET A 165 6.40 -1.00 -7.59
N GLN A 166 6.82 0.28 -7.64
CA GLN A 166 7.00 1.01 -8.90
C GLN A 166 8.10 0.38 -9.78
N GLU A 167 9.26 0.04 -9.23
CA GLU A 167 10.34 -0.60 -9.99
C GLU A 167 9.88 -1.93 -10.62
N ARG A 168 9.16 -2.75 -9.85
CA ARG A 168 8.63 -4.04 -10.34
C ARG A 168 7.66 -3.91 -11.52
N THR A 169 7.00 -2.76 -11.69
CA THR A 169 6.14 -2.54 -12.86
C THR A 169 6.88 -2.55 -14.19
N GLN A 170 8.21 -2.36 -14.16
CA GLN A 170 9.08 -2.40 -15.34
C GLN A 170 9.55 -3.82 -15.65
N GLU A 171 9.49 -4.73 -14.67
CA GLU A 171 9.92 -6.13 -14.78
C GLU A 171 8.74 -7.06 -15.11
N ASP A 172 7.56 -6.79 -14.54
CA ASP A 172 6.38 -7.64 -14.63
C ASP A 172 5.61 -7.45 -15.95
N THR A 173 5.65 -8.45 -16.84
CA THR A 173 5.02 -8.38 -18.18
C THR A 173 3.60 -8.93 -18.25
N HIS A 174 3.18 -9.74 -17.26
CA HIS A 174 1.86 -10.37 -17.24
C HIS A 174 0.89 -9.73 -16.22
N GLN A 175 1.35 -9.46 -15.00
CA GLN A 175 0.57 -8.80 -13.97
C GLN A 175 1.40 -7.74 -13.26
N LYS A 176 1.02 -6.48 -13.38
CA LYS A 176 1.72 -5.36 -12.74
C LYS A 176 0.77 -4.52 -11.88
N ILE A 177 1.29 -3.99 -10.78
CA ILE A 177 0.56 -3.06 -9.92
C ILE A 177 0.66 -1.67 -10.54
N VAL A 178 -0.42 -1.19 -11.16
CA VAL A 178 -0.41 0.11 -11.86
C VAL A 178 -0.67 1.28 -10.93
N ALA A 179 -1.36 1.06 -9.81
CA ALA A 179 -1.66 2.12 -8.85
C ALA A 179 -1.91 1.61 -7.43
N ILE A 180 -1.75 2.51 -6.47
CA ILE A 180 -2.16 2.37 -5.06
C ILE A 180 -3.28 3.37 -4.80
N PHE A 181 -4.44 2.90 -4.36
CA PHE A 181 -5.59 3.77 -4.09
C PHE A 181 -5.82 4.04 -2.60
N SER A 182 -5.27 3.22 -1.72
CA SER A 182 -5.48 3.36 -0.28
C SER A 182 -4.45 2.63 0.57
N VAL A 183 -4.50 2.91 1.87
CA VAL A 183 -3.74 2.22 2.91
C VAL A 183 -4.67 1.84 4.07
N MET A 184 -4.46 0.65 4.63
CA MET A 184 -4.97 0.23 5.93
C MET A 184 -3.79 0.11 6.89
N ILE A 185 -3.92 0.63 8.11
CA ILE A 185 -2.92 0.64 9.19
C ILE A 185 -3.54 0.06 10.46
#